data_AF-A0A1M6MII6-F1
#
_entry.id   AF-A0A1M6MII6-F1
#
_cell.length_a   1.000
_cell.length_b   1.000
_cell.length_c   1.000
_cell.angle_alpha   90.00
_cell.angle_beta   90.00
_cell.angle_gamma   90.00
#
_symmetry.space_group_name_H-M   'P 1'
#
loop_
_entity.id
_entity.type
_entity.pdbx_description
1 polymer ?
#
loop_
_entity_poly.entity_id
_entity_poly.type
_entity_poly.pdbx_seq_one_letter_code
_entity_poly.pdbx_strand_id
1 'polypeptide(L)'
;MQYYGDLLRKLTKSNTTEVCEFFVKKCLMNAKSKSTNESMKRFFMICGVSANDGIKEFLEKNDLTFDGYWSHRRYFAKVKDHIPLVVKSYLSCMLLLLASQKTLISQKTGMNEEELLSRWCTIFKYDDEDKLYFNDLLRIVRKGEEGVMEIFEDLNSICHDNLNGGEESNIPCTDENRDLLVYRVGEDVYTLVCRLQEMPDFCS
;
A
#
# COMPACT_ATOMS: atom_id res chain seq x y z
N MET A 1 4.91 12.73 15.26
CA MET A 1 3.88 12.04 16.07
C MET A 1 2.45 12.55 15.82
N GLN A 2 2.23 13.85 15.66
CA GLN A 2 0.90 14.46 15.46
C GLN A 2 0.26 14.11 14.08
N TYR A 3 1.09 13.97 13.04
CA TYR A 3 0.66 13.73 11.65
C TYR A 3 -0.26 12.52 11.43
N TYR A 4 0.08 11.32 11.91
CA TYR A 4 -0.72 10.11 11.62
C TYR A 4 -2.01 10.02 12.45
N GLY A 5 -1.99 10.53 13.69
CA GLY A 5 -3.19 10.66 14.50
C GLY A 5 -4.14 11.73 13.94
N ASP A 6 -3.58 12.78 13.35
CA ASP A 6 -4.34 13.82 12.63
C ASP A 6 -4.84 13.32 11.29
N LEU A 7 -4.10 12.45 10.60
CA LEU A 7 -4.53 11.79 9.37
C LEU A 7 -5.67 10.79 9.64
N LEU A 8 -5.58 9.96 10.68
CA LEU A 8 -6.69 9.09 11.11
C LEU A 8 -7.93 9.92 11.47
N ARG A 9 -7.74 11.10 12.08
CA ARG A 9 -8.81 12.08 12.36
C ARG A 9 -9.35 12.76 11.11
N LYS A 10 -8.52 13.06 10.11
CA LYS A 10 -8.92 13.59 8.81
C LYS A 10 -9.70 12.53 8.02
N LEU A 11 -9.19 11.31 7.91
CA LEU A 11 -9.84 10.18 7.23
C LEU A 11 -11.15 9.76 7.91
N THR A 12 -11.27 9.90 9.23
CA THR A 12 -12.55 9.67 9.92
C THR A 12 -13.61 10.70 9.57
N LYS A 13 -13.21 11.94 9.28
CA LYS A 13 -14.09 13.06 8.88
C LYS A 13 -14.21 13.25 7.36
N SER A 14 -13.36 12.60 6.57
CA SER A 14 -13.31 12.71 5.10
C SER A 14 -14.50 12.03 4.41
N ASN A 15 -14.86 12.57 3.26
CA ASN A 15 -15.92 12.05 2.39
C ASN A 15 -15.48 10.72 1.76
N THR A 16 -16.39 9.77 1.62
CA THR A 16 -16.09 8.40 1.13
C THR A 16 -15.85 8.31 -0.38
N THR A 17 -15.54 9.42 -1.05
CA THR A 17 -15.45 9.54 -2.51
C THR A 17 -14.03 9.70 -3.04
N GLU A 18 -13.03 9.89 -2.17
CA GLU A 18 -11.63 9.77 -2.60
C GLU A 18 -11.25 8.31 -2.80
N VAL A 19 -10.56 8.04 -3.92
CA VAL A 19 -10.35 6.71 -4.49
C VAL A 19 -9.87 5.72 -3.44
N CYS A 20 -8.73 5.95 -2.81
CA CYS A 20 -8.18 4.94 -1.89
C CYS A 20 -8.62 5.12 -0.44
N GLU A 21 -9.16 6.28 -0.06
CA GLU A 21 -9.41 6.66 1.33
C GLU A 21 -10.39 5.72 2.04
N PHE A 22 -11.43 5.24 1.35
CA PHE A 22 -12.44 4.39 1.98
C PHE A 22 -11.88 3.04 2.43
N PHE A 23 -11.12 2.37 1.56
CA PHE A 23 -10.49 1.09 1.89
C PHE A 23 -9.43 1.27 2.97
N VAL A 24 -8.58 2.29 2.80
CA VAL A 24 -7.47 2.58 3.72
C VAL A 24 -8.02 2.94 5.10
N LYS A 25 -9.09 3.74 5.21
CA LYS A 25 -9.76 4.03 6.48
C LYS A 25 -10.16 2.76 7.22
N LYS A 26 -10.72 1.75 6.53
CA LYS A 26 -11.04 0.44 7.15
C LYS A 26 -9.77 -0.26 7.65
N CYS A 27 -8.69 -0.23 6.88
CA CYS A 27 -7.41 -0.82 7.27
C CYS A 27 -6.79 -0.10 8.48
N LEU A 28 -6.83 1.23 8.53
CA LEU A 28 -6.32 2.01 9.66
C LEU A 28 -7.17 1.79 10.93
N MET A 29 -8.49 1.63 10.79
CA MET A 29 -9.34 1.23 11.91
C MET A 29 -8.99 -0.16 12.42
N ASN A 30 -8.71 -1.12 11.53
CA ASN A 30 -8.22 -2.45 11.90
C ASN A 30 -6.85 -2.39 12.57
N ALA A 31 -5.90 -1.60 12.05
CA ALA A 31 -4.60 -1.41 12.66
C ALA A 31 -4.74 -0.87 14.08
N LYS A 32 -5.64 0.10 14.29
CA LYS A 32 -5.92 0.66 15.62
C LYS A 32 -6.53 -0.38 16.57
N SER A 33 -7.47 -1.21 16.13
CA SER A 33 -8.19 -2.15 17.00
C SER A 33 -7.48 -3.47 17.22
N LYS A 34 -6.60 -3.88 16.30
CA LYS A 34 -5.96 -5.21 16.30
C LYS A 34 -4.47 -5.17 16.65
N SER A 35 -3.88 -3.98 16.80
CA SER A 35 -2.49 -3.88 17.26
C SER A 35 -2.42 -3.97 18.79
N THR A 36 -1.43 -4.70 19.29
CA THR A 36 -1.23 -4.91 20.74
C THR A 36 -0.37 -3.84 21.39
N ASN A 37 0.40 -3.09 20.59
CA ASN A 37 1.25 -2.01 21.06
C ASN A 37 1.30 -0.83 20.06
N GLU A 38 1.87 0.29 20.51
CA GLU A 38 1.93 1.53 19.74
C GLU A 38 2.83 1.41 18.51
N SER A 39 3.97 0.74 18.61
CA SER A 39 4.92 0.55 17.49
C SER A 39 4.31 -0.29 16.37
N MET A 40 3.64 -1.40 16.71
CA MET A 40 2.88 -2.24 15.79
C MET A 40 1.78 -1.43 15.10
N LYS A 41 1.01 -0.66 15.86
CA LYS A 41 -0.04 0.22 15.31
C LYS A 41 0.54 1.21 14.31
N ARG A 42 1.66 1.86 14.65
CA ARG A 42 2.33 2.82 13.78
C ARG A 42 2.84 2.16 12.51
N PHE A 43 3.48 1.00 12.62
CA PHE A 43 3.97 0.22 11.48
C PHE A 43 2.84 -0.03 10.46
N PHE A 44 1.73 -0.63 10.88
CA PHE A 44 0.62 -0.93 9.98
C PHE A 44 -0.09 0.33 9.46
N MET A 45 -0.20 1.37 10.29
CA MET A 45 -0.77 2.63 9.84
C MET A 45 0.09 3.30 8.76
N ILE A 46 1.41 3.31 8.91
CA ILE A 46 2.32 3.86 7.90
C ILE A 46 2.18 3.06 6.59
N CYS A 47 2.20 1.72 6.65
CA CYS A 47 2.02 0.89 5.45
C CYS A 47 0.71 1.21 4.70
N GLY A 48 -0.42 1.29 5.43
CA GLY A 48 -1.72 1.59 4.82
C GLY A 48 -1.81 3.00 4.22
N VAL A 49 -1.15 3.98 4.83
CA VAL A 49 -1.11 5.37 4.34
C VAL A 49 -0.18 5.48 3.13
N SER A 50 1.00 4.86 3.18
CA SER A 50 1.93 4.78 2.04
C SER A 50 1.24 4.23 0.79
N ALA A 51 0.52 3.11 0.92
CA ALA A 51 -0.22 2.56 -0.21
C ALA A 51 -1.34 3.47 -0.72
N ASN A 52 -1.98 4.25 0.15
CA ASN A 52 -2.97 5.25 -0.27
C ASN A 52 -2.33 6.37 -1.08
N ASP A 53 -1.26 6.95 -0.53
CA ASP A 53 -0.61 8.13 -1.07
C ASP A 53 0.14 7.78 -2.36
N GLY A 54 0.79 6.61 -2.42
CA GLY A 54 1.43 6.10 -3.63
C GLY A 54 0.46 5.90 -4.80
N ILE A 55 -0.73 5.33 -4.55
CA ILE A 55 -1.75 5.19 -5.61
C ILE A 55 -2.36 6.55 -5.98
N LYS A 56 -2.52 7.46 -5.01
CA LYS A 56 -3.02 8.82 -5.28
C LYS A 56 -2.05 9.60 -6.18
N GLU A 57 -0.75 9.59 -5.85
CA GLU A 57 0.29 10.22 -6.66
C GLU A 57 0.39 9.58 -8.04
N PHE A 58 0.22 8.26 -8.14
CA PHE A 58 0.17 7.55 -9.42
C PHE A 58 -1.00 8.03 -10.29
N LEU A 59 -2.18 8.21 -9.71
CA LEU A 59 -3.33 8.78 -10.42
C LEU A 59 -3.07 10.23 -10.82
N GLU A 60 -2.58 11.07 -9.91
CA GLU A 60 -2.26 12.49 -10.17
C GLU A 60 -1.19 12.66 -11.26
N LYS A 61 -0.18 11.78 -11.36
CA LYS A 61 0.75 11.78 -12.50
C LYS A 61 0.03 11.60 -13.84
N ASN A 62 -0.99 10.74 -13.84
CA ASN A 62 -1.79 10.43 -15.01
C ASN A 62 -3.02 11.34 -15.13
N ASP A 63 -3.10 12.47 -14.39
CA ASP A 63 -4.26 13.35 -14.42
C ASP A 63 -4.62 13.76 -15.85
N LEU A 64 -5.90 13.62 -16.14
CA LEU A 64 -6.50 14.05 -17.40
C LEU A 64 -6.61 15.58 -17.43
N THR A 65 -7.14 16.12 -18.53
CA THR A 65 -7.26 17.57 -18.82
C THR A 65 -7.98 18.45 -17.77
N PHE A 66 -8.44 17.91 -16.64
CA PHE A 66 -9.05 18.66 -15.53
C PHE A 66 -8.57 18.16 -14.17
N ASP A 67 -8.04 19.07 -13.35
CA ASP A 67 -7.56 18.81 -11.99
C ASP A 67 -8.60 18.06 -11.14
N GLY A 68 -8.19 16.96 -10.53
CA GLY A 68 -9.04 16.21 -9.61
C GLY A 68 -10.10 15.35 -10.31
N TYR A 69 -9.91 14.98 -11.59
CA TYR A 69 -10.75 14.01 -12.30
C TYR A 69 -10.94 12.73 -11.47
N TRP A 70 -9.87 12.23 -10.86
CA TRP A 70 -9.87 11.03 -10.04
C TRP A 70 -10.63 11.18 -8.73
N SER A 71 -10.79 12.40 -8.22
CA SER A 71 -11.61 12.70 -7.04
C SER A 71 -13.12 12.71 -7.35
N HIS A 72 -13.49 12.64 -8.64
CA HIS A 72 -14.87 12.80 -9.05
C HIS A 72 -15.72 11.55 -8.74
N ARG A 73 -16.87 11.75 -8.09
CA ARG A 73 -17.78 10.67 -7.65
C ARG A 73 -18.14 9.66 -8.76
N ARG A 74 -18.27 10.13 -10.00
CA ARG A 74 -18.57 9.25 -11.16
C ARG A 74 -17.42 8.31 -11.49
N TYR A 75 -16.18 8.80 -11.46
CA TYR A 75 -15.02 7.96 -11.67
C TYR A 75 -14.86 6.97 -10.51
N PHE A 76 -14.93 7.46 -9.26
CA PHE A 76 -14.90 6.60 -8.08
C PHE A 76 -15.92 5.45 -8.16
N ALA A 77 -17.15 5.74 -8.59
CA ALA A 77 -18.19 4.72 -8.74
C ALA A 77 -17.83 3.60 -9.73
N LYS A 78 -16.98 3.86 -10.73
CA LYS A 78 -16.51 2.85 -11.69
C LYS A 78 -15.39 1.99 -11.13
N VAL A 79 -14.46 2.58 -10.39
CA VAL A 79 -13.25 1.87 -9.93
C VAL A 79 -13.35 1.34 -8.50
N LYS A 80 -14.39 1.72 -7.76
CA LYS A 80 -14.46 1.50 -6.31
C LYS A 80 -14.29 0.05 -5.85
N ASP A 81 -14.76 -0.88 -6.67
CA ASP A 81 -14.76 -2.30 -6.35
C ASP A 81 -13.39 -2.94 -6.67
N HIS A 82 -12.56 -2.25 -7.45
CA HIS A 82 -11.21 -2.66 -7.81
C HIS A 82 -10.11 -2.07 -6.90
N ILE A 83 -10.40 -0.99 -6.17
CA ILE A 83 -9.44 -0.36 -5.23
C ILE A 83 -8.81 -1.38 -4.27
N PRO A 84 -9.55 -2.31 -3.64
CA PRO A 84 -8.95 -3.25 -2.70
C PRO A 84 -7.83 -4.08 -3.34
N LEU A 85 -8.03 -4.55 -4.58
CA LEU A 85 -7.02 -5.29 -5.32
C LEU A 85 -5.77 -4.43 -5.51
N VAL A 86 -5.92 -3.23 -6.07
CA VAL A 86 -4.79 -2.35 -6.38
C VAL A 86 -3.99 -1.98 -5.13
N VAL A 87 -4.67 -1.59 -4.05
CA VAL A 87 -4.01 -1.24 -2.79
C VAL A 87 -3.31 -2.45 -2.18
N LYS A 88 -3.90 -3.65 -2.24
CA LYS A 88 -3.26 -4.87 -1.74
C LYS A 88 -2.06 -5.29 -2.60
N SER A 89 -2.09 -5.11 -3.92
CA SER A 89 -0.94 -5.36 -4.80
C SER A 89 0.22 -4.42 -4.48
N TYR A 90 -0.06 -3.14 -4.24
CA TYR A 90 0.95 -2.17 -3.78
C TYR A 90 1.55 -2.58 -2.42
N LEU A 91 0.68 -2.91 -1.45
CA LEU A 91 1.07 -3.41 -0.14
C LEU A 91 1.91 -4.70 -0.24
N SER A 92 1.59 -5.60 -1.17
CA SER A 92 2.34 -6.82 -1.43
C SER A 92 3.77 -6.51 -1.88
N CYS A 93 3.94 -5.53 -2.77
CA CYS A 93 5.25 -5.05 -3.19
C CYS A 93 6.04 -4.45 -2.01
N MET A 94 5.40 -3.64 -1.16
CA MET A 94 6.03 -3.13 0.07
C MET A 94 6.47 -4.27 1.00
N LEU A 95 5.61 -5.27 1.23
CA LEU A 95 5.89 -6.39 2.11
C LEU A 95 7.09 -7.22 1.61
N LEU A 96 7.22 -7.42 0.30
CA LEU A 96 8.38 -8.07 -0.31
C LEU A 96 9.68 -7.33 0.00
N LEU A 97 9.72 -6.01 -0.19
CA LEU A 97 10.93 -5.23 0.07
C LEU A 97 11.25 -5.16 1.57
N LEU A 98 10.23 -5.11 2.42
CA LEU A 98 10.35 -5.14 3.88
C LEU A 98 10.89 -6.46 4.42
N ALA A 99 10.87 -7.56 3.65
CA ALA A 99 11.40 -8.85 4.08
C ALA A 99 12.89 -8.75 4.50
N SER A 100 13.65 -7.87 3.85
CA SER A 100 15.06 -7.58 4.22
C SER A 100 15.22 -6.94 5.60
N GLN A 101 14.14 -6.39 6.17
CA GLN A 101 14.11 -5.62 7.42
C GLN A 101 13.41 -6.37 8.56
N LYS A 102 13.17 -7.67 8.40
CA LYS A 102 12.41 -8.47 9.38
C LYS A 102 12.96 -8.40 10.80
N THR A 103 14.28 -8.34 10.98
CA THR A 103 14.91 -8.22 12.30
C THR A 103 14.59 -6.87 12.94
N LEU A 104 14.68 -5.78 12.18
CA LEU A 104 14.31 -4.45 12.66
C LEU A 104 12.83 -4.38 13.01
N ILE A 105 11.95 -4.90 12.13
CA ILE A 105 10.51 -4.94 12.38
C ILE A 105 10.24 -5.71 13.68
N SER A 106 10.86 -6.87 13.88
CA SER A 106 10.70 -7.67 15.08
C SER A 106 11.19 -6.95 16.33
N GLN A 107 12.38 -6.35 16.29
CA GLN A 107 12.94 -5.59 17.40
C GLN A 107 12.05 -4.40 17.81
N LYS A 108 11.49 -3.68 16.84
CA LYS A 108 10.71 -2.46 17.09
C LYS A 108 9.25 -2.72 17.44
N THR A 109 8.67 -3.81 16.92
CA THR A 109 7.23 -4.08 17.07
C THR A 109 6.92 -5.26 17.99
N GLY A 110 7.91 -6.11 18.28
CA GLY A 110 7.74 -7.38 19.01
C GLY A 110 7.17 -8.52 18.16
N MET A 111 6.81 -8.27 16.89
CA MET A 111 6.24 -9.29 16.02
C MET A 111 7.33 -10.22 15.48
N ASN A 112 7.09 -11.53 15.53
CA ASN A 112 7.84 -12.45 14.68
C ASN A 112 7.24 -12.47 13.26
N GLU A 113 7.88 -13.19 12.34
CA GLU A 113 7.47 -13.25 10.94
C GLU A 113 6.04 -13.81 10.76
N GLU A 114 5.68 -14.86 11.50
CA GLU A 114 4.36 -15.47 11.46
C GLU A 114 3.26 -14.51 11.97
N GLU A 115 3.51 -13.82 13.09
CA GLU A 115 2.59 -12.83 13.62
C GLU A 115 2.45 -11.64 12.65
N LEU A 116 3.56 -11.17 12.07
CA LEU A 116 3.53 -10.11 11.07
C LEU A 116 2.61 -10.48 9.90
N LEU A 117 2.77 -11.67 9.30
CA LEU A 117 1.96 -12.11 8.18
C LEU A 117 0.49 -12.32 8.56
N SER A 118 0.23 -12.91 9.73
CA SER A 118 -1.13 -13.10 10.26
C SER A 118 -1.84 -11.76 10.48
N ARG A 119 -1.16 -10.79 11.10
CA ARG A 119 -1.67 -9.43 11.30
C ARG A 119 -1.83 -8.69 9.97
N TRP A 120 -0.89 -8.84 9.04
CA TRP A 120 -0.96 -8.25 7.70
C TRP A 120 -2.25 -8.65 6.99
N CYS A 121 -2.49 -9.97 6.91
CA CYS A 121 -3.72 -10.50 6.31
C CYS A 121 -4.96 -9.97 7.02
N THR A 122 -4.93 -9.95 8.35
CA THR A 122 -6.07 -9.57 9.18
C THR A 122 -6.38 -8.06 9.14
N ILE A 123 -5.36 -7.21 9.02
CA ILE A 123 -5.47 -5.75 9.01
C ILE A 123 -5.86 -5.25 7.63
N PHE A 124 -5.15 -5.70 6.59
CA PHE A 124 -5.36 -5.32 5.19
C PHE A 124 -6.37 -6.20 4.47
N LYS A 125 -6.98 -7.16 5.18
CA LYS A 125 -8.06 -8.03 4.71
C LYS A 125 -7.65 -8.87 3.49
N TYR A 126 -6.48 -9.50 3.56
CA TYR A 126 -6.06 -10.44 2.52
C TYR A 126 -6.90 -11.72 2.64
N ASP A 127 -7.50 -12.12 1.53
CA ASP A 127 -8.17 -13.40 1.36
C ASP A 127 -7.20 -14.44 0.76
N ASP A 128 -7.73 -15.58 0.30
CA ASP A 128 -6.90 -16.66 -0.21
C ASP A 128 -6.33 -16.36 -1.61
N GLU A 129 -7.02 -15.57 -2.42
CA GLU A 129 -6.53 -15.15 -3.74
C GLU A 129 -5.35 -14.19 -3.58
N ASP A 130 -5.47 -13.22 -2.65
CA ASP A 130 -4.37 -12.30 -2.34
C ASP A 130 -3.11 -13.03 -1.85
N LYS A 131 -3.27 -14.11 -1.08
CA LYS A 131 -2.15 -14.93 -0.60
C LYS A 131 -1.51 -15.73 -1.73
N LEU A 132 -2.31 -16.28 -2.65
CA LEU A 132 -1.79 -16.96 -3.83
C LEU A 132 -0.99 -15.99 -4.71
N TYR A 133 -1.54 -14.81 -4.95
CA TYR A 133 -0.85 -13.73 -5.66
C TYR A 133 0.50 -13.38 -4.99
N PHE A 134 0.51 -13.14 -3.68
CA PHE A 134 1.76 -12.84 -2.96
C PHE A 134 2.80 -13.98 -3.03
N ASN A 135 2.34 -15.24 -2.97
CA ASN A 135 3.22 -16.40 -3.13
C ASN A 135 3.84 -16.47 -4.52
N ASP A 136 3.13 -16.07 -5.57
CA ASP A 136 3.69 -15.98 -6.91
C ASP A 136 4.71 -14.85 -7.01
N LEU A 137 4.47 -13.69 -6.39
CA LEU A 137 5.49 -12.64 -6.32
C LEU A 137 6.78 -13.12 -5.62
N LEU A 138 6.65 -13.90 -4.53
CA LEU A 138 7.79 -14.52 -3.85
C LEU A 138 8.56 -15.52 -4.73
N ARG A 139 7.93 -16.10 -5.75
CA ARG A 139 8.61 -16.96 -6.73
C ARG A 139 9.32 -16.12 -7.79
N ILE A 140 8.68 -15.05 -8.26
CA ILE A 140 9.22 -14.15 -9.28
C ILE A 140 10.44 -13.39 -8.75
N VAL A 141 10.39 -12.85 -7.53
CA VAL A 141 11.49 -12.06 -6.94
C VAL A 141 12.81 -12.86 -6.84
N ARG A 142 12.75 -14.19 -6.84
CA ARG A 142 13.94 -15.07 -6.83
C ARG A 142 14.75 -15.01 -8.13
N LYS A 143 14.20 -14.43 -9.20
CA LYS A 143 14.92 -14.17 -10.46
C LYS A 143 15.88 -12.96 -10.35
N GLY A 144 15.96 -12.29 -9.19
CA GLY A 144 16.83 -11.14 -8.98
C GLY A 144 16.22 -9.84 -9.50
N GLU A 145 17.05 -8.93 -10.03
CA GLU A 145 16.62 -7.62 -10.52
C GLU A 145 15.55 -7.74 -11.63
N GLU A 146 15.71 -8.69 -12.56
CA GLU A 146 14.72 -8.98 -13.60
C GLU A 146 13.35 -9.35 -13.00
N GLY A 147 13.35 -10.19 -11.96
CA GLY A 147 12.13 -10.56 -11.25
C GLY A 147 11.48 -9.39 -10.51
N VAL A 148 12.28 -8.49 -9.95
CA VAL A 148 11.75 -7.26 -9.33
C VAL A 148 11.05 -6.41 -10.39
N MET A 149 11.67 -6.22 -11.56
CA MET A 149 11.04 -5.46 -12.65
C MET A 149 9.74 -6.11 -13.15
N GLU A 150 9.71 -7.44 -13.31
CA GLU A 150 8.50 -8.20 -13.67
C GLU A 150 7.36 -7.98 -12.66
N ILE A 151 7.65 -7.94 -11.35
CA ILE A 151 6.65 -7.65 -10.30
C ILE A 151 6.08 -6.23 -10.47
N PHE A 152 6.92 -5.25 -10.81
CA PHE A 152 6.46 -3.88 -11.00
C PHE A 152 5.75 -3.66 -12.33
N GLU A 153 6.07 -4.45 -13.37
CA GLU A 153 5.28 -4.52 -14.61
C GLU A 153 3.87 -5.05 -14.34
N ASP A 154 3.77 -6.08 -13.50
CA ASP A 154 2.48 -6.63 -13.06
C ASP A 154 1.69 -5.61 -12.22
N LEU A 155 2.34 -4.94 -11.24
CA LEU A 155 1.69 -3.86 -10.49
C LEU A 155 1.19 -2.73 -11.41
N ASN A 156 1.99 -2.34 -12.41
CA ASN A 156 1.61 -1.32 -13.39
C ASN A 156 0.38 -1.76 -14.21
N SER A 157 0.36 -3.02 -14.65
CA SER A 157 -0.76 -3.61 -15.39
C SER A 157 -2.02 -3.66 -14.52
N ILE A 158 -1.90 -4.07 -13.26
CA ILE A 158 -3.01 -4.07 -12.29
C ILE A 158 -3.56 -2.65 -12.13
N CYS A 159 -2.70 -1.64 -11.95
CA CYS A 159 -3.13 -0.25 -11.86
C CYS A 159 -3.84 0.22 -13.14
N HIS A 160 -3.28 -0.07 -14.31
CA HIS A 160 -3.89 0.24 -15.62
C HIS A 160 -5.30 -0.37 -15.74
N ASP A 161 -5.42 -1.68 -15.61
CA ASP A 161 -6.66 -2.42 -15.88
C ASP A 161 -7.79 -2.04 -14.92
N ASN A 162 -7.44 -1.70 -13.68
CA ASN A 162 -8.39 -1.54 -12.59
C ASN A 162 -8.72 -0.09 -12.26
N LEU A 163 -7.85 0.85 -12.63
CA LEU A 163 -8.04 2.28 -12.36
C LEU A 163 -8.27 3.12 -13.62
N ASN A 164 -8.26 2.56 -14.84
CA ASN A 164 -8.48 3.36 -16.05
C ASN A 164 -9.91 3.95 -16.18
N GLY A 165 -10.86 3.54 -15.32
CA GLY A 165 -12.23 4.08 -15.33
C GLY A 165 -13.02 3.74 -16.60
N GLY A 166 -12.62 2.66 -17.29
CA GLY A 166 -13.21 2.18 -18.54
C GLY A 166 -12.62 2.80 -19.81
N GLU A 167 -11.56 3.62 -19.70
CA GLU A 167 -10.84 4.14 -20.87
C GLU A 167 -9.33 3.94 -20.70
N GLU A 168 -8.77 2.99 -21.46
CA GLU A 168 -7.38 2.54 -21.35
C GLU A 168 -6.35 3.68 -21.41
N SER A 169 -6.63 4.72 -22.20
CA SER A 169 -5.76 5.88 -22.34
C SER A 169 -5.61 6.72 -21.06
N ASN A 170 -6.50 6.55 -20.07
CA ASN A 170 -6.47 7.35 -18.86
C ASN A 170 -5.31 7.00 -17.92
N ILE A 171 -4.84 5.75 -17.97
CA ILE A 171 -3.68 5.29 -17.18
C ILE A 171 -2.85 4.41 -18.09
N PRO A 172 -2.04 4.94 -19.01
CA PRO A 172 -1.33 4.12 -19.97
C PRO A 172 -0.32 3.20 -19.25
N CYS A 173 -0.24 1.92 -19.66
CA CYS A 173 0.70 0.95 -19.10
C CYS A 173 2.10 1.15 -19.71
N THR A 174 2.82 2.20 -19.28
CA THR A 174 4.14 2.59 -19.81
C THR A 174 5.27 2.27 -18.83
N ASP A 175 6.49 2.20 -19.36
CA ASP A 175 7.73 2.10 -18.56
C ASP A 175 7.83 3.25 -17.53
N GLU A 176 7.44 4.47 -17.89
CA GLU A 176 7.46 5.60 -16.95
C GLU A 176 6.51 5.40 -15.75
N ASN A 177 5.37 4.73 -15.96
CA ASN A 177 4.41 4.42 -14.90
C ASN A 177 4.90 3.27 -14.01
N ARG A 178 5.50 2.24 -14.62
CA ARG A 178 6.24 1.21 -13.88
C ARG A 178 7.34 1.83 -13.01
N ASP A 179 8.19 2.66 -13.59
CA ASP A 179 9.34 3.26 -12.91
C ASP A 179 8.90 4.21 -11.79
N LEU A 180 7.79 4.93 -11.95
CA LEU A 180 7.17 5.67 -10.86
C LEU A 180 6.77 4.74 -9.71
N LEU A 181 6.10 3.61 -10.00
CA LEU A 181 5.67 2.66 -8.98
C LEU A 181 6.88 2.03 -8.26
N VAL A 182 7.95 1.70 -8.99
CA VAL A 182 9.23 1.24 -8.40
C VAL A 182 9.76 2.28 -7.42
N TYR A 183 9.88 3.53 -7.87
CA TYR A 183 10.37 4.64 -7.06
C TYR A 183 9.50 4.83 -5.80
N ARG A 184 8.17 4.90 -5.95
CA ARG A 184 7.25 5.17 -4.86
C ARG A 184 7.21 4.06 -3.81
N VAL A 185 7.12 2.80 -4.23
CA VAL A 185 7.16 1.67 -3.30
C VAL A 185 8.51 1.63 -2.58
N GLY A 186 9.61 1.90 -3.29
CA GLY A 186 10.95 2.00 -2.70
C GLY A 186 11.07 3.12 -1.67
N GLU A 187 10.58 4.32 -2.00
CA GLU A 187 10.57 5.50 -1.12
C GLU A 187 9.73 5.26 0.14
N ASP A 188 8.56 4.64 -0.01
CA ASP A 188 7.68 4.29 1.11
C ASP A 188 8.34 3.30 2.07
N VAL A 189 8.98 2.25 1.53
CA VAL A 189 9.70 1.26 2.32
C VAL A 189 10.90 1.89 3.02
N TYR A 190 11.68 2.72 2.32
CA TYR A 190 12.80 3.45 2.91
C TYR A 190 12.33 4.35 4.06
N THR A 191 11.29 5.15 3.83
CA THR A 191 10.72 6.05 4.84
C THR A 191 10.22 5.28 6.04
N LEU A 192 9.50 4.17 5.83
CA LEU A 192 9.03 3.29 6.91
C LEU A 192 10.19 2.73 7.73
N VAL A 193 11.29 2.30 7.09
CA VAL A 193 12.48 1.80 7.78
C VAL A 193 13.14 2.89 8.62
N CYS A 194 13.33 4.09 8.08
CA CYS A 194 13.84 5.24 8.85
C CYS A 194 12.95 5.53 10.06
N ARG A 195 11.62 5.51 9.89
CA ARG A 195 10.67 5.71 10.99
C ARG A 195 10.75 4.60 12.03
N LEU A 196 10.93 3.35 11.62
CA LEU A 196 11.10 2.24 12.57
C LEU A 196 12.39 2.39 13.38
N GLN A 197 13.48 2.83 12.76
CA GLN A 197 14.75 3.07 13.45
C GLN A 197 14.63 4.14 14.56
N GLU A 198 13.82 5.17 14.33
CA GLU A 198 13.51 6.23 15.30
C GLU A 198 12.64 5.76 16.49
N MET A 199 11.97 4.60 16.39
CA MET A 199 11.12 4.09 17.46
C MET A 199 11.97 3.43 18.58
N PRO A 200 11.51 3.49 19.84
CA PRO A 200 12.13 2.69 20.90
C PRO A 200 11.97 1.19 20.59
N ASP A 201 12.87 0.39 21.17
CA ASP A 201 12.77 -1.06 21.05
C ASP A 201 11.56 -1.55 21.85
N PHE A 202 10.95 -2.66 21.40
CA PHE A 202 9.77 -3.18 22.09
C PHE A 202 10.08 -3.66 23.52
N CYS A 203 11.30 -4.13 23.76
CA CYS A 203 11.75 -4.65 25.06
C CYS A 203 12.53 -3.62 25.91
N SER A 204 12.59 -2.35 25.50
CA SER A 204 13.26 -1.27 26.25
C SER A 204 12.33 -0.45 27.12
#